data_AF-A0AAN7LJ71-F1
#
_entry.id   AF-A0AAN7LJ71-F1
#
_cell.length_a   1.000
_cell.length_b   1.000
_cell.length_c   1.000
_cell.angle_alpha   90.00
_cell.angle_beta   90.00
_cell.angle_gamma   90.00
#
_symmetry.space_group_name_H-M   'P 1'
#
loop_
_entity.id
_entity.type
_entity.pdbx_description
1 polymer ?
#
loop_
_entity_poly.entity_id
_entity_poly.type
_entity_poly.pdbx_seq_one_letter_code
_entity_poly.pdbx_strand_id
1 'polypeptide(L)'
;MNIGIYGGCADKIYPDTGDTAETASRWIVIALAHGLALFAAISASFNVSGGHVNPAVTFGTLLGGRISLIRAIYYWVAQVLGAIVASLLLRLVTHGMVE
;
A
#
# COMPACT_ATOMS: atom_id res chain seq x y z
N MET A 1 -4.30 -7.14 1.83
CA MET A 1 -4.61 -5.88 1.14
C MET A 1 -5.91 -6.09 0.39
N ASN A 2 -7.03 -5.49 0.81
CA ASN A 2 -8.33 -5.68 0.14
C ASN A 2 -8.60 -4.45 -0.73
N ILE A 3 -8.84 -4.64 -2.03
CA ILE A 3 -9.10 -3.55 -2.97
C ILE A 3 -10.32 -2.71 -2.58
N GLY A 4 -11.27 -3.32 -1.86
CA GLY A 4 -12.45 -2.62 -1.33
C GLY A 4 -12.12 -1.51 -0.34
N ILE A 5 -10.95 -1.53 0.32
CA ILE A 5 -10.53 -0.42 1.20
C ILE A 5 -10.13 0.82 0.39
N TYR A 6 -9.59 0.65 -0.83
CA TYR A 6 -9.27 1.77 -1.72
C TYR A 6 -10.51 2.36 -2.39
N GLY A 7 -11.58 1.57 -2.49
CA GLY A 7 -12.88 1.99 -3.01
C GLY A 7 -13.43 3.24 -2.36
N GLY A 8 -13.56 3.22 -1.03
CA GLY A 8 -14.12 4.35 -0.28
C GLY A 8 -13.33 5.65 -0.46
N CYS A 9 -12.00 5.58 -0.64
CA CYS A 9 -11.19 6.76 -0.95
C CYS A 9 -11.34 7.20 -2.41
N ALA A 10 -11.41 6.25 -3.34
CA ALA A 10 -11.56 6.53 -4.76
C ALA A 10 -12.93 7.10 -5.11
N ASP A 11 -14.00 6.66 -4.44
CA ASP A 11 -15.37 7.17 -4.64
C ASP A 11 -15.53 8.60 -4.12
N LYS A 12 -14.73 8.98 -3.12
CA LYS A 12 -14.66 10.36 -2.61
C LYS A 12 -13.97 11.31 -3.60
N ILE A 13 -13.02 10.81 -4.39
CA ILE A 13 -12.25 11.58 -5.39
C ILE A 13 -12.96 11.57 -6.75
N TYR A 14 -13.60 10.45 -7.12
CA TYR A 14 -14.32 10.24 -8.37
C TYR A 14 -15.75 9.80 -8.06
N PRO A 15 -16.72 10.73 -7.99
CA PRO A 15 -18.09 10.37 -7.70
C PRO A 15 -18.67 9.48 -8.79
N ASP A 16 -19.41 8.44 -8.39
CA ASP A 16 -20.06 7.52 -9.32
C ASP A 16 -21.11 8.24 -10.16
N THR A 17 -20.95 8.15 -11.48
CA THR A 17 -21.84 8.76 -12.49
C THR A 17 -23.00 7.84 -12.88
N GLY A 18 -23.10 6.64 -12.30
CA GLY A 18 -24.11 5.63 -12.62
C GLY A 18 -23.74 4.74 -13.83
N ASP A 19 -22.59 4.96 -14.45
CA ASP A 19 -22.06 4.09 -15.51
C ASP A 19 -21.22 2.95 -14.92
N THR A 20 -21.72 1.73 -15.07
CA THR A 20 -21.07 0.52 -14.56
C THR A 20 -19.78 0.18 -15.30
N ALA A 21 -19.63 0.61 -16.55
CA ALA A 21 -18.41 0.39 -17.33
C ALA A 21 -17.25 1.25 -16.84
N GLU A 22 -17.50 2.54 -16.54
CA GLU A 22 -16.49 3.44 -15.98
C GLU A 22 -16.07 3.02 -14.57
N THR A 23 -17.04 2.57 -13.77
CA THR A 23 -16.79 2.05 -12.42
C THR A 23 -15.83 0.86 -12.49
N ALA A 24 -16.12 -0.14 -13.33
CA ALA A 24 -15.25 -1.31 -13.51
C ALA A 24 -13.83 -0.93 -13.97
N SER A 25 -13.72 0.00 -14.91
CA SER A 25 -12.42 0.51 -15.39
C SER A 25 -11.60 1.14 -14.26
N ARG A 26 -12.23 1.99 -13.42
CA ARG A 26 -11.59 2.60 -12.25
C ARG A 26 -11.00 1.57 -11.29
N TRP A 27 -11.74 0.51 -10.95
CA TRP A 27 -11.24 -0.54 -10.07
C TRP A 27 -10.03 -1.27 -10.63
N ILE A 28 -10.01 -1.54 -11.94
CA ILE A 28 -8.88 -2.18 -12.61
C ILE A 28 -7.64 -1.28 -12.58
N VAL A 29 -7.80 0.02 -12.85
CA VAL A 29 -6.69 0.98 -12.81
C VAL A 29 -6.12 1.09 -11.39
N ILE A 30 -6.97 1.17 -10.37
CA ILE A 30 -6.54 1.20 -8.96
C ILE A 30 -5.80 -0.09 -8.61
N ALA A 31 -6.32 -1.25 -9.01
CA ALA A 31 -5.70 -2.55 -8.76
C ALA A 31 -4.30 -2.64 -9.36
N LEU A 32 -4.18 -2.22 -10.62
CA LEU A 32 -2.94 -2.30 -11.38
C LEU A 32 -1.90 -1.32 -10.84
N ALA A 33 -2.29 -0.07 -10.59
CA ALA A 33 -1.41 0.93 -10.00
C ALA A 33 -0.86 0.46 -8.65
N HIS A 34 -1.71 -0.13 -7.81
CA HIS A 34 -1.30 -0.66 -6.52
C HIS A 34 -0.36 -1.87 -6.64
N GLY A 35 -0.68 -2.80 -7.52
CA GLY A 35 0.15 -3.99 -7.78
C GLY A 35 1.54 -3.62 -8.30
N LEU A 36 1.62 -2.68 -9.25
CA LEU A 36 2.88 -2.19 -9.79
C LEU A 36 3.70 -1.41 -8.76
N ALA A 37 3.05 -0.56 -7.95
CA ALA A 37 3.73 0.16 -6.87
C ALA A 37 4.34 -0.80 -5.84
N LEU A 38 3.58 -1.82 -5.41
CA LEU A 38 4.08 -2.86 -4.51
C LEU A 38 5.20 -3.67 -5.16
N PHE A 39 5.06 -4.05 -6.43
CA PHE A 39 6.09 -4.77 -7.17
C PHE A 39 7.40 -3.97 -7.24
N ALA A 40 7.34 -2.68 -7.54
CA ALA A 40 8.50 -1.81 -7.57
C ALA A 40 9.15 -1.69 -6.18
N ALA A 41 8.35 -1.46 -5.13
CA ALA A 41 8.84 -1.33 -3.76
C ALA A 41 9.49 -2.61 -3.24
N ILE A 42 8.88 -3.78 -3.51
CA ILE A 42 9.44 -5.09 -3.15
C ILE A 42 10.71 -5.34 -3.94
N SER A 43 10.69 -5.16 -5.26
CA SER A 43 11.87 -5.36 -6.11
C SER A 43 13.07 -4.52 -5.65
N ALA A 44 12.84 -3.26 -5.27
CA ALA A 44 13.88 -2.38 -4.76
C ALA A 44 14.41 -2.78 -3.37
N SER A 45 13.56 -3.37 -2.52
CA SER A 45 13.89 -3.68 -1.12
C SER A 45 14.16 -5.17 -0.86
N PHE A 46 14.09 -6.01 -1.90
CA PHE A 46 14.17 -7.47 -1.81
C PHE A 46 15.50 -7.94 -1.22
N ASN A 47 16.63 -7.48 -1.76
CA ASN A 47 17.96 -7.90 -1.33
C ASN A 47 18.32 -7.49 0.11
N VAL A 48 17.68 -6.46 0.65
CA VAL A 48 18.00 -5.95 2.00
C VAL A 48 17.06 -6.53 3.05
N SER A 49 15.75 -6.53 2.76
CA SER A 49 14.71 -6.81 3.76
C SER A 49 13.87 -8.06 3.50
N GLY A 50 14.06 -8.70 2.34
CA GLY A 50 13.16 -9.73 1.83
C GLY A 50 11.83 -9.17 1.31
N GLY A 51 11.69 -7.85 1.24
CA GLY A 51 10.49 -7.19 0.70
C GLY A 51 9.25 -7.34 1.57
N HIS A 52 9.40 -7.38 2.90
CA HIS A 52 8.24 -7.54 3.79
C HIS A 52 7.21 -6.40 3.62
N VAL A 53 7.68 -5.14 3.62
CA VAL A 53 6.97 -3.85 3.36
C VAL A 53 5.56 -3.67 3.96
N ASN A 54 5.09 -4.61 4.77
CA ASN A 54 3.72 -4.73 5.24
C ASN A 54 3.69 -5.44 6.60
N PRO A 55 3.03 -4.86 7.61
CA PRO A 55 2.99 -5.45 8.95
C PRO A 55 2.39 -6.85 9.01
N ALA A 56 1.36 -7.12 8.20
CA ALA A 56 0.71 -8.42 8.13
C ALA A 56 1.62 -9.50 7.50
N VAL A 57 2.45 -9.11 6.52
CA VAL A 57 3.41 -10.01 5.89
C VAL A 57 4.56 -10.31 6.86
N THR A 58 5.07 -9.28 7.56
CA THR A 58 6.05 -9.46 8.64
C THR A 58 5.51 -10.35 9.77
N PHE A 59 4.22 -10.21 10.11
CA PHE A 59 3.60 -11.09 11.11
C PHE A 59 3.53 -12.55 10.64
N GLY A 60 3.16 -12.78 9.37
CA GLY A 60 3.16 -14.12 8.78
C GLY A 60 4.55 -14.78 8.78
N THR A 61 5.61 -14.03 8.51
CA THR A 61 6.98 -14.57 8.57
C THR A 61 7.51 -14.75 9.98
N LEU A 62 7.03 -13.96 10.95
CA LEU A 62 7.25 -14.18 12.38
C LEU A 62 6.61 -15.48 12.86
N LEU A 63 5.33 -15.72 12.54
CA LEU A 63 4.64 -16.98 12.86
C LEU A 63 5.28 -18.18 12.16
N GLY A 64 5.77 -17.99 10.94
CA GLY A 64 6.54 -19.00 10.21
C GLY A 64 7.96 -19.22 10.73
N GLY A 65 8.38 -18.55 11.82
CA GLY A 65 9.69 -18.71 12.45
C GLY A 65 10.87 -18.20 11.62
N ARG A 66 10.63 -17.39 10.58
CA ARG A 66 11.69 -16.89 9.67
C ARG A 66 12.37 -15.60 10.16
N ILE A 67 11.74 -14.90 11.11
CA ILE A 67 12.29 -13.69 11.74
C ILE A 67 12.03 -13.72 13.25
N SER A 68 12.90 -13.07 14.04
CA SER A 68 12.69 -12.92 15.49
C SER A 68 11.67 -11.82 15.81
N LEU A 69 11.02 -11.91 16.97
CA LEU A 69 10.03 -10.92 17.43
C LEU A 69 10.62 -9.49 17.48
N ILE A 70 11.84 -9.35 17.99
CA ILE A 70 12.54 -8.06 18.05
C ILE A 70 12.72 -7.48 16.64
N ARG A 71 13.10 -8.33 15.66
CA ARG A 71 13.26 -7.90 14.27
C ARG A 71 11.92 -7.53 13.63
N ALA A 72 10.85 -8.26 13.95
CA ALA A 72 9.50 -7.94 13.51
C ALA A 72 9.04 -6.56 14.01
N ILE A 73 9.33 -6.21 15.28
CA ILE A 73 9.03 -4.89 15.84
C ILE A 73 9.78 -3.78 15.08
N TYR A 74 11.08 -3.96 14.80
CA TYR A 74 11.83 -2.99 13.99
C TYR A 74 11.24 -2.83 12.59
N TYR A 75 10.80 -3.93 11.97
CA TYR A 75 10.11 -3.88 10.69
C TYR A 75 8.81 -3.07 10.75
N TRP A 76 7.98 -3.30 11.76
CA TRP A 76 6.72 -2.56 11.92
C TRP A 76 6.95 -1.07 12.13
N VAL A 77 7.91 -0.69 12.97
CA VAL A 77 8.25 0.73 13.17
C VAL A 77 8.71 1.36 11.85
N ALA A 78 9.62 0.71 11.12
CA ALA A 78 10.09 1.20 9.83
C ALA A 78 8.96 1.31 8.79
N GLN A 79 8.03 0.36 8.77
CA GLN A 79 6.88 0.36 7.86
C GLN A 79 5.89 1.49 8.17
N VAL A 80 5.60 1.74 9.44
CA VAL A 80 4.73 2.86 9.85
C VAL A 80 5.38 4.20 9.52
N LEU A 81 6.68 4.38 9.80
CA LEU A 81 7.40 5.59 9.43
C LEU A 81 7.45 5.79 7.91
N GLY A 82 7.68 4.72 7.14
CA GLY A 82 7.63 4.76 5.68
C GLY A 82 6.25 5.17 5.15
N ALA A 83 5.17 4.67 5.75
CA ALA A 83 3.80 5.04 5.38
C ALA A 83 3.52 6.53 5.65
N ILE A 84 4.00 7.06 6.78
CA ILE A 84 3.87 8.49 7.10
C ILE A 84 4.60 9.34 6.05
N VAL A 85 5.85 9.02 5.75
CA VAL A 85 6.64 9.76 4.74
C VAL A 85 6.01 9.66 3.36
N ALA A 86 5.54 8.48 2.95
CA ALA A 86 4.85 8.30 1.68
C ALA A 86 3.56 9.14 1.58
N SER A 87 2.77 9.19 2.66
CA SER A 87 1.56 10.02 2.70
C SER A 87 1.87 11.52 2.59
N LEU A 88 2.96 11.97 3.22
CA LEU A 88 3.40 13.37 3.15
C LEU A 88 3.89 13.71 1.74
N LEU A 89 4.70 12.85 1.13
CA LEU A 89 5.15 13.01 -0.26
C LEU A 89 3.99 13.03 -1.24
N LEU A 90 2.99 12.15 -1.05
CA LEU A 90 1.80 12.15 -1.89
C LEU A 90 1.06 13.48 -1.81
N ARG A 91 0.88 14.04 -0.60
CA ARG A 91 0.26 15.36 -0.42
C ARG A 91 1.06 16.49 -1.09
N LEU A 92 2.39 16.42 -1.01
CA LEU A 92 3.27 17.40 -1.67
C LEU A 92 3.13 17.35 -3.20
N VAL A 93 3.15 16.15 -3.78
CA VAL A 93 3.05 15.97 -5.24
C VAL A 93 1.66 16.31 -5.77
N THR A 94 0.60 16.03 -5.00
CA THR A 94 -0.78 16.33 -5.37
C THR A 94 -1.22 17.74 -4.97
N HIS A 95 -0.31 18.61 -4.51
CA HIS A 95 -0.63 19.98 -4.07
C HIS A 95 -1.79 20.05 -3.05
N GLY A 96 -1.94 19.03 -2.20
CA GLY A 96 -2.98 18.98 -1.18
C GLY A 96 -4.38 18.60 -1.68
N MET A 97 -4.53 18.06 -2.89
CA MET A 97 -5.83 17.61 -3.42
C MET A 97 -6.45 16.40 -2.71
N VAL A 98 -5.78 15.81 -1.72
CA VAL A 98 -6.19 14.58 -1.03
C VAL A 98 -6.43 14.88 0.45
N GLU A 99 -7.70 15.02 0.84
CA GLU A 99 -8.21 15.20 2.23
C GLU A 99 -9.40 14.28 2.58
#